data_AF-A0A916MGG5-F1
#
_entry.id   AF-A0A916MGG5-F1
#
_cell.length_a   1.000
_cell.length_b   1.000
_cell.length_c   1.000
_cell.angle_alpha   90.00
_cell.angle_beta   90.00
_cell.angle_gamma   90.00
#
_symmetry.space_group_name_H-M   'P 1'
#
loop_
_entity.id
_entity.type
_entity.pdbx_description
1 polymer ?
#
loop_
_entity_poly.entity_id
_entity_poly.type
_entity_poly.pdbx_seq_one_letter_code
_entity_poly.pdbx_strand_id
1 'polypeptide(L)'
;MNKPPMIANGLHSKARLAGTAFLLLVPCLVFAAGSDKPSYSPITGTGTDILAAKNLVIQTAQEEMHAHSDDLRAVMQAFYRHNPGELRKSTSVSAEEMVQWVFEGPFGWKFESIRRVRKTDALNLCLSPEFQGDRVLALITGLQTMLISAYGGETEFHFPHPINPQYLYLAARNIEITLRKLKHPGREQDGLDLAGDGTDPGIETTLTALARRVDLHAMHFASQAGTPLRHADADTASFVGF
;
A
#
# COMPACT_ATOMS: atom_id res chain seq x y z
N MET A 1 -5.43 12.99 -20.95
CA MET A 1 -6.52 12.27 -20.26
C MET A 1 -7.34 13.28 -19.46
N ASN A 2 -8.66 13.34 -19.64
CA ASN A 2 -9.51 14.23 -18.85
C ASN A 2 -9.79 13.60 -17.49
N LYS A 3 -9.65 14.36 -16.41
CA LYS A 3 -10.00 13.94 -15.04
C LYS A 3 -11.49 13.54 -15.01
N PRO A 4 -11.87 12.37 -14.46
CA PRO A 4 -13.27 12.01 -14.31
C PRO A 4 -13.94 13.04 -13.39
N PRO A 5 -15.24 13.30 -13.57
CA PRO A 5 -15.98 14.21 -12.71
C PRO A 5 -15.98 13.66 -11.29
N MET A 6 -15.07 14.19 -10.45
CA MET A 6 -14.96 13.80 -9.06
C MET A 6 -16.07 14.49 -8.26
N ILE A 7 -16.77 13.72 -7.44
CA ILE A 7 -17.81 14.25 -6.56
C ILE A 7 -17.11 15.01 -5.43
N ALA A 8 -17.35 16.32 -5.34
CA ALA A 8 -16.80 17.14 -4.28
C ALA A 8 -17.54 16.82 -2.96
N ASN A 9 -17.04 15.88 -2.17
CA ASN A 9 -17.54 15.65 -0.82
C ASN A 9 -17.08 16.79 0.10
N GLY A 10 -17.89 17.85 0.17
CA GLY A 10 -17.73 18.93 1.12
C GLY A 10 -18.02 18.45 2.54
N LEU A 11 -16.97 18.25 3.34
CA LEU A 11 -17.08 18.04 4.78
C LEU A 11 -17.39 19.40 5.46
N HIS A 12 -18.67 19.74 5.59
CA HIS A 12 -19.11 20.77 6.55
C HIS A 12 -19.71 20.09 7.77
N SER A 13 -18.88 19.73 8.75
CA SER A 13 -19.34 19.48 10.11
C SER A 13 -19.05 20.72 10.95
N LYS A 14 -20.10 21.42 11.37
CA LYS A 14 -20.03 22.53 12.33
C LYS A 14 -19.83 21.94 13.72
N ALA A 15 -18.61 21.94 14.24
CA ALA A 15 -18.34 21.63 15.64
C ALA A 15 -18.42 22.90 16.49
N ARG A 16 -19.32 22.90 17.48
CA ARG A 16 -19.51 23.96 18.47
C ARG A 16 -18.34 23.98 19.47
N LEU A 17 -17.89 25.19 19.79
CA LEU A 17 -16.88 25.50 20.81
C LEU A 17 -17.46 25.33 22.22
N ALA A 18 -16.84 24.46 23.02
CA ALA A 18 -16.78 24.49 24.49
C ALA A 18 -15.62 23.53 24.85
N GLY A 19 -14.46 23.93 25.35
CA GLY A 19 -14.26 24.76 26.53
C GLY A 19 -13.93 23.84 27.70
N THR A 20 -12.65 23.48 27.88
CA THR A 20 -11.92 23.30 29.16
C THR A 20 -10.57 22.64 28.90
N ALA A 21 -9.50 23.34 29.27
CA ALA A 21 -8.12 22.86 29.22
C ALA A 21 -7.85 21.91 30.40
N PHE A 22 -7.37 20.70 30.13
CA PHE A 22 -6.79 19.81 31.13
C PHE A 22 -5.42 19.36 30.62
N LEU A 23 -4.37 19.88 31.26
CA LEU A 23 -2.98 19.66 30.92
C LEU A 23 -2.52 18.35 31.59
N LEU A 24 -2.62 17.22 30.88
CA LEU A 24 -2.01 15.96 31.31
C LEU A 24 -0.68 15.74 30.58
N LEU A 25 0.40 15.85 31.34
CA LEU A 25 1.73 15.39 30.98
C LEU A 25 1.71 13.87 30.80
N VAL A 26 1.66 13.41 29.55
CA VAL A 26 1.94 12.01 29.19
C VAL A 26 3.46 11.86 29.07
N PRO A 27 4.11 10.93 29.79
CA PRO A 27 5.52 10.67 29.60
C PRO A 27 5.71 10.04 28.21
N CYS A 28 6.44 10.77 27.37
CA CYS A 28 6.85 10.36 26.03
C CYS A 28 7.77 9.15 26.17
N LEU A 29 7.23 7.95 25.99
CA LEU A 29 8.00 6.74 25.74
C LEU A 29 8.61 6.90 24.35
N VAL A 30 9.85 7.37 24.31
CA VAL A 30 10.67 7.41 23.11
C VAL A 30 10.92 5.97 22.67
N PHE A 31 10.09 5.47 21.75
CA PHE A 31 10.48 4.33 20.93
C PHE A 31 11.63 4.80 20.05
N ALA A 32 12.84 4.38 20.39
CA ALA A 32 13.97 4.48 19.48
C ALA A 32 13.67 3.59 18.27
N ALA A 33 13.17 4.19 17.20
CA ALA A 33 13.19 3.57 15.88
C ALA A 33 14.67 3.37 15.52
N GLY A 34 15.17 2.15 15.72
CA GLY A 34 16.50 1.76 15.29
C GLY A 34 16.58 1.93 13.78
N SER A 35 17.20 3.02 13.34
CA SER A 35 17.62 3.23 11.96
C SER A 35 18.85 2.38 11.68
N ASP A 36 18.71 1.05 11.75
CA ASP A 36 19.73 0.13 11.24
C ASP A 36 19.72 0.25 9.72
N LYS A 37 20.65 1.05 9.19
CA LYS A 37 20.95 1.06 7.77
C LYS A 37 21.45 -0.35 7.41
N PRO A 38 20.80 -1.10 6.51
CA PRO A 38 21.31 -2.39 6.11
C PRO A 38 22.71 -2.24 5.53
N SER A 39 23.62 -3.11 5.97
CA SER A 39 25.00 -3.16 5.48
C SER A 39 25.00 -3.80 4.10
N TYR A 40 25.14 -2.97 3.07
CA TYR A 40 25.30 -3.44 1.70
C TYR A 40 26.72 -3.99 1.51
N SER A 41 26.85 -5.28 1.22
CA SER A 41 28.11 -5.83 0.72
C SER A 41 28.34 -5.30 -0.70
N PRO A 42 29.43 -4.57 -0.98
CA PRO A 42 29.70 -4.09 -2.33
C PRO A 42 29.89 -5.28 -3.27
N ILE A 43 29.30 -5.19 -4.45
CA ILE A 43 29.57 -6.13 -5.55
C ILE A 43 31.05 -5.96 -5.92
N THR A 44 31.84 -7.02 -5.74
CA THR A 44 33.27 -7.03 -6.09
C THR A 44 33.41 -7.22 -7.60
N GLY A 45 33.90 -6.20 -8.32
CA GLY A 45 34.04 -6.25 -9.77
C GLY A 45 34.65 -4.98 -10.34
N THR A 46 34.85 -4.92 -11.66
CA THR A 46 35.27 -3.69 -12.32
C THR A 46 34.15 -2.63 -12.26
N GLY A 47 34.47 -1.35 -12.48
CA GLY A 47 33.46 -0.28 -12.45
C GLY A 47 32.28 -0.50 -13.42
N THR A 48 32.53 -1.20 -14.52
CA THR A 48 31.50 -1.63 -15.49
C THR A 48 30.61 -2.76 -14.96
N ASP A 49 31.18 -3.73 -14.25
CA ASP A 49 30.43 -4.87 -13.67
C ASP A 49 29.48 -4.39 -12.57
N ILE A 50 29.94 -3.45 -11.73
CA ILE A 50 29.14 -2.86 -10.66
C ILE A 50 27.97 -2.06 -11.24
N LEU A 51 28.20 -1.31 -12.32
CA LEU A 51 27.14 -0.55 -12.98
C LEU A 51 26.11 -1.47 -13.65
N ALA A 52 26.57 -2.52 -14.34
CA ALA A 52 25.69 -3.50 -14.96
C ALA A 52 24.80 -4.21 -13.93
N ALA A 53 25.38 -4.64 -12.79
CA ALA A 53 24.64 -5.28 -11.73
C ALA A 53 23.64 -4.32 -11.05
N LYS A 54 23.98 -3.04 -10.85
CA LYS A 54 23.04 -2.03 -10.34
C LYS A 54 21.87 -1.81 -11.29
N ASN A 55 22.14 -1.70 -12.59
CA ASN A 55 21.09 -1.52 -13.59
C ASN A 55 20.15 -2.73 -13.67
N LEU A 56 20.70 -3.94 -13.55
CA LEU A 56 19.89 -5.17 -13.49
C LEU A 56 18.92 -5.15 -12.29
N VAL A 57 19.39 -4.76 -11.10
CA VAL A 57 18.51 -4.67 -9.91
C VAL A 57 17.40 -3.63 -10.11
N ILE A 58 17.71 -2.47 -10.69
CA ILE A 58 16.71 -1.44 -11.00
C ILE A 58 15.69 -1.97 -12.01
N GLN A 59 16.15 -2.65 -13.07
CA GLN A 59 15.28 -3.25 -14.07
C GLN A 59 14.35 -4.29 -13.44
N THR A 60 14.87 -5.20 -12.61
CA THR A 60 14.05 -6.17 -11.87
C THR A 60 13.02 -5.48 -10.98
N ALA A 61 13.39 -4.40 -10.27
CA ALA A 61 12.44 -3.63 -9.46
C ALA A 61 11.29 -3.03 -10.29
N GLN A 62 11.61 -2.48 -11.46
CA GLN A 62 10.63 -1.91 -12.39
C GLN A 62 9.69 -2.97 -12.96
N GLU A 63 10.24 -4.10 -13.42
CA GLU A 63 9.47 -5.23 -13.96
C GLU A 63 8.49 -5.80 -12.91
N GLU A 64 8.97 -6.01 -11.68
CA GLU A 64 8.12 -6.53 -10.60
C GLU A 64 7.06 -5.52 -10.16
N MET A 65 7.39 -4.22 -10.09
CA MET A 65 6.37 -3.21 -9.82
C MET A 65 5.34 -3.09 -10.94
N HIS A 66 5.71 -3.30 -12.20
CA HIS A 66 4.73 -3.37 -13.29
C HIS A 66 3.75 -4.52 -13.06
N ALA A 67 4.25 -5.73 -12.79
CA ALA A 67 3.41 -6.89 -12.50
C ALA A 67 2.52 -6.68 -11.25
N HIS A 68 3.06 -6.08 -10.19
CA HIS A 68 2.27 -5.72 -9.00
C HIS A 68 1.17 -4.70 -9.30
N SER A 69 1.46 -3.71 -10.17
CA SER A 69 0.49 -2.69 -10.55
C SER A 69 -0.65 -3.29 -11.35
N ASP A 70 -0.38 -4.27 -12.22
CA ASP A 70 -1.40 -4.97 -12.99
C ASP A 70 -2.31 -5.83 -12.11
N ASP A 71 -1.74 -6.54 -11.14
CA ASP A 71 -2.52 -7.25 -10.11
C ASP A 71 -3.42 -6.27 -9.35
N LEU A 72 -2.91 -5.11 -8.95
CA LEU A 72 -3.67 -4.12 -8.19
C LEU A 72 -4.73 -3.40 -9.04
N ARG A 73 -4.52 -3.23 -10.35
CA ARG A 73 -5.56 -2.75 -11.29
C ARG A 73 -6.73 -3.74 -11.33
N ALA A 74 -6.45 -5.03 -11.48
CA ALA A 74 -7.46 -6.07 -11.49
C ALA A 74 -8.23 -6.14 -10.16
N VAL A 75 -7.50 -6.07 -9.02
CA VAL A 75 -8.10 -6.03 -7.69
C VAL A 75 -8.99 -4.78 -7.50
N MET A 76 -8.54 -3.60 -7.92
CA MET A 76 -9.31 -2.36 -7.82
C MET A 76 -10.61 -2.44 -8.62
N GLN A 77 -10.53 -2.94 -9.85
CA GLN A 77 -11.68 -3.11 -10.73
C GLN A 77 -12.70 -4.08 -10.13
N ALA A 78 -12.25 -5.23 -9.62
CA ALA A 78 -13.09 -6.20 -8.96
C ALA A 78 -13.77 -5.60 -7.72
N PHE A 79 -13.01 -4.92 -6.86
CA PHE A 79 -13.56 -4.25 -5.67
C PHE A 79 -14.67 -3.26 -6.04
N TYR A 80 -14.48 -2.43 -7.05
CA TYR A 80 -15.51 -1.47 -7.47
C TYR A 80 -16.76 -2.13 -8.05
N ARG A 81 -16.61 -3.25 -8.77
CA ARG A 81 -17.75 -4.02 -9.27
C ARG A 81 -18.58 -4.62 -8.14
N HIS A 82 -17.92 -5.14 -7.10
CA HIS A 82 -18.60 -5.71 -5.93
C HIS A 82 -19.12 -4.63 -4.97
N ASN A 83 -18.46 -3.48 -4.92
CA ASN A 83 -18.76 -2.38 -4.01
C ASN A 83 -19.05 -1.10 -4.80
N PRO A 84 -20.12 -1.06 -5.64
CA PRO A 84 -20.40 0.10 -6.48
C PRO A 84 -20.74 1.36 -5.66
N GLY A 85 -21.11 1.19 -4.38
CA GLY A 85 -21.25 2.29 -3.43
C GLY A 85 -19.96 3.03 -3.17
N GLU A 86 -18.81 2.34 -3.11
CA GLU A 86 -17.50 2.97 -2.94
C GLU A 86 -17.10 3.78 -4.17
N LEU A 87 -17.31 3.23 -5.38
CA LEU A 87 -17.05 3.95 -6.63
C LEU A 87 -17.85 5.25 -6.71
N ARG A 88 -19.14 5.18 -6.34
CA ARG A 88 -20.06 6.33 -6.27
C ARG A 88 -19.69 7.37 -5.21
N LYS A 89 -18.69 7.15 -4.34
CA LYS A 89 -18.16 8.20 -3.47
C LYS A 89 -17.10 9.05 -4.18
N SER A 90 -16.49 8.51 -5.23
CA SER A 90 -15.42 9.15 -5.99
C SER A 90 -15.91 9.74 -7.31
N THR A 91 -16.74 9.02 -8.05
CA THR A 91 -17.08 9.37 -9.43
C THR A 91 -18.37 8.70 -9.92
N SER A 92 -18.81 9.04 -11.12
CA SER A 92 -19.93 8.39 -11.83
C SER A 92 -19.49 7.65 -13.11
N VAL A 93 -18.18 7.59 -13.38
CA VAL A 93 -17.63 6.80 -14.50
C VAL A 93 -17.60 5.31 -14.17
N SER A 94 -17.28 4.48 -15.16
CA SER A 94 -17.11 3.04 -14.97
C SER A 94 -15.93 2.68 -14.05
N ALA A 95 -15.91 1.46 -13.53
CA ALA A 95 -14.79 0.96 -12.72
C ALA A 95 -13.48 0.97 -13.54
N GLU A 96 -13.56 0.62 -14.82
CA GLU A 96 -12.48 0.63 -15.80
C GLU A 96 -11.86 2.03 -15.94
N GLU A 97 -12.69 3.05 -16.16
CA GLU A 97 -12.25 4.42 -16.31
C GLU A 97 -11.63 4.97 -15.02
N MET A 98 -12.19 4.61 -13.85
CA MET A 98 -11.63 4.99 -12.56
C MET A 98 -10.26 4.35 -12.33
N VAL A 99 -10.11 3.06 -12.61
CA VAL A 99 -8.83 2.35 -12.49
C VAL A 99 -7.78 2.98 -13.40
N GLN A 100 -8.11 3.22 -14.67
CA GLN A 100 -7.21 3.88 -15.60
C GLN A 100 -6.78 5.25 -15.08
N TRP A 101 -7.73 6.06 -14.60
CA TRP A 101 -7.45 7.38 -14.07
C TRP A 101 -6.52 7.36 -12.85
N VAL A 102 -6.72 6.42 -11.93
CA VAL A 102 -5.89 6.29 -10.72
C VAL A 102 -4.45 5.93 -11.05
N PHE A 103 -4.24 4.98 -11.97
CA PHE A 103 -2.92 4.43 -12.26
C PHE A 103 -2.13 5.19 -13.33
N GLU A 104 -2.79 5.91 -14.23
CA GLU A 104 -2.12 6.67 -15.31
C GLU A 104 -2.14 8.19 -15.05
N GLY A 105 -2.75 8.61 -13.95
CA GLY A 105 -2.90 10.01 -13.60
C GLY A 105 -1.64 10.63 -12.97
N PRO A 106 -1.36 11.92 -13.20
CA PRO A 106 -0.16 12.60 -12.70
C PRO A 106 -0.29 13.03 -11.22
N PHE A 107 -0.92 12.22 -10.38
CA PHE A 107 -1.29 12.61 -9.00
C PHE A 107 -0.21 12.27 -7.96
N GLY A 108 0.81 11.49 -8.34
CA GLY A 108 1.81 10.98 -7.40
C GLY A 108 1.18 10.21 -6.24
N TRP A 109 0.05 9.55 -6.51
CA TRP A 109 -0.75 8.82 -5.53
C TRP A 109 -1.25 9.67 -4.35
N LYS A 110 -1.50 10.97 -4.56
CA LYS A 110 -2.02 11.89 -3.54
C LYS A 110 -3.42 12.39 -3.92
N PHE A 111 -4.46 11.67 -3.46
CA PHE A 111 -5.85 12.02 -3.74
C PHE A 111 -6.49 12.76 -2.55
N GLU A 112 -7.18 13.87 -2.82
CA GLU A 112 -7.82 14.69 -1.78
C GLU A 112 -8.92 13.93 -1.03
N SER A 113 -9.67 13.09 -1.76
CA SER A 113 -10.75 12.26 -1.21
C SER A 113 -10.29 11.27 -0.13
N ILE A 114 -9.01 10.92 -0.11
CA ILE A 114 -8.39 10.07 0.92
C ILE A 114 -7.40 10.87 1.78
N ARG A 115 -7.56 12.20 1.91
CA ARG A 115 -6.70 13.06 2.73
C ARG A 115 -5.22 13.01 2.32
N ARG A 116 -4.94 12.66 1.06
CA ARG A 116 -3.60 12.58 0.45
C ARG A 116 -2.64 11.61 1.16
N VAL A 117 -3.15 10.70 1.99
CA VAL A 117 -2.32 9.70 2.67
C VAL A 117 -1.89 8.59 1.72
N ARG A 118 -0.79 7.93 2.04
CA ARG A 118 -0.14 6.86 1.24
C ARG A 118 0.38 5.76 2.18
N LYS A 119 0.87 4.66 1.61
CA LYS A 119 1.45 3.52 2.33
C LYS A 119 0.49 3.01 3.42
N THR A 120 1.04 2.62 4.57
CA THR A 120 0.28 2.11 5.72
C THR A 120 -0.74 3.11 6.27
N ASP A 121 -0.55 4.42 6.10
CA ASP A 121 -1.55 5.42 6.52
C ASP A 121 -2.83 5.34 5.69
N ALA A 122 -2.70 5.08 4.38
CA ALA A 122 -3.85 4.85 3.51
C ALA A 122 -4.54 3.51 3.80
N LEU A 123 -3.78 2.47 4.15
CA LEU A 123 -4.34 1.20 4.62
C LEU A 123 -5.12 1.37 5.93
N ASN A 124 -4.56 2.12 6.88
CA ASN A 124 -5.25 2.47 8.13
C ASN A 124 -6.53 3.28 7.87
N LEU A 125 -6.48 4.24 6.93
CA LEU A 125 -7.66 5.03 6.56
C LEU A 125 -8.75 4.14 5.93
N CYS A 126 -8.38 3.25 5.01
CA CYS A 126 -9.30 2.27 4.39
C CYS A 126 -10.04 1.43 5.43
N LEU A 127 -9.38 1.10 6.55
CA LEU A 127 -9.92 0.23 7.60
C LEU A 127 -10.49 1.01 8.79
N SER A 128 -10.49 2.34 8.73
CA SER A 128 -11.05 3.18 9.79
C SER A 128 -12.59 3.12 9.76
N PRO A 129 -13.29 2.83 10.87
CA PRO A 129 -14.76 2.83 10.90
C PRO A 129 -15.34 4.23 10.62
N GLU A 130 -14.63 5.29 11.00
CA GLU A 130 -15.04 6.69 10.79
C GLU A 130 -14.85 7.16 9.34
N PHE A 131 -14.12 6.40 8.51
CA PHE A 131 -13.84 6.81 7.15
C PHE A 131 -15.03 6.57 6.22
N GLN A 132 -15.67 7.67 5.82
CA GLN A 132 -16.84 7.66 4.93
C GLN A 132 -16.47 7.87 3.45
N GLY A 133 -15.19 7.97 3.11
CA GLY A 133 -14.72 8.13 1.73
C GLY A 133 -14.62 6.80 0.97
N ASP A 134 -14.05 6.86 -0.23
CA ASP A 134 -13.81 5.69 -1.07
C ASP A 134 -12.71 4.80 -0.46
N ARG A 135 -13.13 3.69 0.16
CA ARG A 135 -12.25 2.72 0.81
C ARG A 135 -11.41 1.95 -0.20
N VAL A 136 -11.93 1.69 -1.40
CA VAL A 136 -11.18 1.00 -2.48
C VAL A 136 -10.02 1.87 -2.93
N LEU A 137 -10.24 3.17 -3.15
CA LEU A 137 -9.18 4.11 -3.52
C LEU A 137 -8.10 4.19 -2.43
N ALA A 138 -8.49 4.22 -1.15
CA ALA A 138 -7.55 4.23 -0.03
C ALA A 138 -6.73 2.92 0.04
N LEU A 139 -7.38 1.77 -0.11
CA LEU A 139 -6.75 0.44 -0.12
C LEU A 139 -5.67 0.35 -1.19
N ILE A 140 -6.04 0.62 -2.44
CA ILE A 140 -5.15 0.47 -3.60
C ILE A 140 -4.02 1.48 -3.54
N THR A 141 -4.29 2.72 -3.12
CA THR A 141 -3.24 3.71 -2.90
C THR A 141 -2.25 3.24 -1.84
N GLY A 142 -2.72 2.67 -0.74
CA GLY A 142 -1.88 2.15 0.33
C GLY A 142 -0.99 1.00 -0.13
N LEU A 143 -1.57 -0.01 -0.79
CA LEU A 143 -0.83 -1.17 -1.30
C LEU A 143 0.21 -0.77 -2.34
N GLN A 144 -0.20 -0.01 -3.36
CA GLN A 144 0.68 0.40 -4.45
C GLN A 144 1.88 1.21 -3.94
N THR A 145 1.62 2.26 -3.15
CA THR A 145 2.69 3.17 -2.70
C THR A 145 3.60 2.53 -1.66
N MET A 146 3.08 1.58 -0.87
CA MET A 146 3.90 0.76 0.02
C MET A 146 4.84 -0.13 -0.79
N LEU A 147 4.34 -0.79 -1.85
CA LEU A 147 5.16 -1.62 -2.72
C LEU A 147 6.23 -0.81 -3.45
N ILE A 148 5.87 0.32 -4.07
CA ILE A 148 6.84 1.24 -4.68
C ILE A 148 7.97 1.57 -3.69
N SER A 149 7.62 1.95 -2.46
CA SER A 149 8.59 2.26 -1.41
C SER A 149 9.44 1.05 -1.00
N ALA A 150 8.87 -0.15 -0.95
CA ALA A 150 9.58 -1.37 -0.56
C ALA A 150 10.64 -1.79 -1.59
N TYR A 151 10.38 -1.52 -2.87
CA TYR A 151 11.33 -1.71 -3.97
C TYR A 151 12.35 -0.57 -4.12
N GLY A 152 12.37 0.42 -3.20
CA GLY A 152 13.29 1.56 -3.27
C GLY A 152 12.86 2.66 -4.25
N GLY A 153 11.58 2.67 -4.64
CA GLY A 153 10.98 3.63 -5.53
C GLY A 153 10.46 4.89 -4.83
N GLU A 154 10.53 6.01 -5.54
CA GLU A 154 9.81 7.26 -5.19
C GLU A 154 8.49 7.37 -5.96
N THR A 155 8.46 6.80 -7.17
CA THR A 155 7.31 6.70 -8.09
C THR A 155 7.36 5.35 -8.79
N GLU A 156 6.32 4.98 -9.54
CA GLU A 156 6.29 3.77 -10.36
C GLU A 156 7.37 3.72 -11.46
N PHE A 157 8.04 4.83 -11.78
CA PHE A 157 9.06 4.90 -12.83
C PHE A 157 10.47 5.23 -12.31
N HIS A 158 10.63 5.58 -11.02
CA HIS A 158 11.88 6.08 -10.46
C HIS A 158 12.28 5.30 -9.20
N PHE A 159 13.36 4.51 -9.31
CA PHE A 159 13.89 3.63 -8.26
C PHE A 159 15.33 4.02 -7.88
N PRO A 160 15.53 5.13 -7.14
CA PRO A 160 16.86 5.63 -6.81
C PRO A 160 17.54 4.88 -5.66
N HIS A 161 16.80 4.09 -4.89
CA HIS A 161 17.32 3.42 -3.70
C HIS A 161 17.52 1.92 -3.94
N PRO A 162 18.55 1.32 -3.32
CA PRO A 162 18.69 -0.12 -3.35
C PRO A 162 17.50 -0.79 -2.66
N ILE A 163 17.13 -1.97 -3.14
CA ILE A 163 16.11 -2.80 -2.51
C ILE A 163 16.56 -3.17 -1.09
N ASN A 164 15.68 -2.95 -0.11
CA ASN A 164 15.85 -3.43 1.25
C ASN A 164 15.00 -4.69 1.45
N PRO A 165 15.61 -5.88 1.63
CA PRO A 165 14.87 -7.14 1.82
C PRO A 165 13.87 -7.08 2.99
N GLN A 166 14.22 -6.35 4.05
CA GLN A 166 13.34 -6.20 5.21
C GLN A 166 12.06 -5.43 4.83
N TYR A 167 12.15 -4.44 3.95
CA TYR A 167 10.98 -3.64 3.56
C TYR A 167 10.04 -4.45 2.67
N LEU A 168 10.56 -5.30 1.78
CA LEU A 168 9.76 -6.27 1.04
C LEU A 168 9.04 -7.24 1.98
N TYR A 169 9.75 -7.80 2.97
CA TYR A 169 9.15 -8.69 3.96
C TYR A 169 8.00 -8.00 4.73
N LEU A 170 8.22 -6.75 5.19
CA LEU A 170 7.20 -5.99 5.90
C LEU A 170 6.01 -5.63 4.99
N ALA A 171 6.25 -5.33 3.71
CA ALA A 171 5.19 -5.13 2.72
C ALA A 171 4.34 -6.40 2.55
N ALA A 172 4.96 -7.57 2.44
CA ALA A 172 4.25 -8.85 2.37
C ALA A 172 3.38 -9.10 3.61
N ARG A 173 3.92 -8.87 4.82
CA ARG A 173 3.14 -8.97 6.07
C ARG A 173 1.97 -7.98 6.10
N ASN A 174 2.18 -6.74 5.66
CA ASN A 174 1.11 -5.75 5.59
C ASN A 174 0.00 -6.15 4.60
N ILE A 175 0.33 -6.79 3.47
CA ILE A 175 -0.69 -7.34 2.55
C ILE A 175 -1.49 -8.44 3.24
N GLU A 176 -0.85 -9.35 3.98
CA GLU A 176 -1.54 -10.40 4.72
C GLU A 176 -2.43 -9.84 5.86
N ILE A 177 -1.94 -8.84 6.59
CA ILE A 177 -2.72 -8.13 7.62
C ILE A 177 -3.95 -7.47 6.98
N THR A 178 -3.77 -6.85 5.82
CA THR A 178 -4.86 -6.26 5.04
C THR A 178 -5.90 -7.33 4.70
N LEU A 179 -5.49 -8.45 4.12
CA LEU A 179 -6.40 -9.54 3.78
C LEU A 179 -7.13 -10.10 5.00
N ARG A 180 -6.43 -10.29 6.13
CA ARG A 180 -7.02 -10.77 7.39
C ARG A 180 -8.09 -9.81 7.91
N LYS A 181 -7.83 -8.51 7.89
CA LYS A 181 -8.78 -7.48 8.33
C LYS A 181 -9.98 -7.36 7.39
N LEU A 182 -9.78 -7.52 6.08
CA LEU A 182 -10.86 -7.51 5.10
C LEU A 182 -11.78 -8.74 5.23
N LYS A 183 -11.23 -9.92 5.54
CA LYS A 183 -12.01 -11.16 5.77
C LYS A 183 -12.82 -11.15 7.06
N HIS A 184 -12.33 -10.45 8.06
CA HIS A 184 -12.93 -10.40 9.39
C HIS A 184 -13.15 -8.93 9.79
N PRO A 185 -14.04 -8.21 9.08
CA PRO A 185 -14.36 -6.85 9.45
C PRO A 185 -14.91 -6.84 10.89
N GLY A 186 -14.47 -5.89 11.69
CA GLY A 186 -15.01 -5.72 13.05
C GLY A 186 -16.52 -5.49 13.01
N ARG A 187 -17.23 -5.78 14.11
CA ARG A 187 -18.71 -5.73 14.22
C ARG A 187 -19.37 -4.38 13.84
N GLU A 188 -18.59 -3.30 13.67
CA GLU A 188 -19.06 -1.94 13.35
C GLU A 188 -18.61 -1.44 11.96
N GLN A 189 -18.03 -2.29 11.12
CA GLN A 189 -17.54 -1.88 9.81
C GLN A 189 -18.51 -2.26 8.69
N ASP A 190 -19.00 -1.27 7.94
CA ASP A 190 -19.38 -1.44 6.54
C ASP A 190 -18.10 -1.84 5.77
N GLY A 191 -17.81 -3.15 5.77
CA GLY A 191 -16.62 -3.72 5.18
C GLY A 191 -16.64 -3.66 3.67
N LEU A 192 -15.46 -3.65 3.05
CA LEU A 192 -15.35 -3.96 1.63
C LEU A 192 -15.73 -5.43 1.42
N ASP A 193 -16.77 -5.67 0.63
CA ASP A 193 -17.14 -7.03 0.27
C ASP A 193 -16.06 -7.63 -0.61
N LEU A 194 -15.49 -8.75 -0.15
CA LEU A 194 -14.50 -9.53 -0.88
C LEU A 194 -15.15 -10.55 -1.83
N ALA A 195 -16.42 -10.88 -1.62
CA ALA A 195 -17.12 -11.92 -2.34
C ALA A 195 -18.15 -11.30 -3.28
N GLY A 196 -17.80 -11.13 -4.55
CA GLY A 196 -18.82 -11.07 -5.59
C GLY A 196 -19.60 -12.37 -5.63
N ASP A 197 -20.92 -12.31 -5.38
CA ASP A 197 -21.96 -13.34 -5.59
C ASP A 197 -21.62 -14.83 -5.34
N GLY A 198 -20.47 -15.14 -4.71
CA GLY A 198 -19.89 -16.46 -4.56
C GLY A 198 -19.00 -16.95 -5.72
N THR A 199 -18.75 -16.16 -6.77
CA THR A 199 -18.13 -16.67 -8.02
C THR A 199 -16.82 -16.02 -8.47
N ASP A 200 -16.36 -14.92 -7.86
CA ASP A 200 -15.06 -14.31 -8.19
C ASP A 200 -14.01 -14.49 -7.06
N PRO A 201 -13.21 -15.57 -7.08
CA PRO A 201 -12.11 -15.75 -6.13
C PRO A 201 -10.93 -14.78 -6.36
N GLY A 202 -11.02 -13.86 -7.34
CA GLY A 202 -9.93 -13.05 -7.85
C GLY A 202 -9.27 -12.16 -6.81
N ILE A 203 -10.01 -11.43 -5.99
CA ILE A 203 -9.42 -10.46 -5.04
C ILE A 203 -8.52 -11.15 -4.02
N GLU A 204 -9.07 -12.13 -3.29
CA GLU A 204 -8.33 -12.86 -2.27
C GLU A 204 -7.15 -13.63 -2.90
N THR A 205 -7.40 -14.32 -4.01
CA THR A 205 -6.37 -15.11 -4.70
C THR A 205 -5.23 -14.23 -5.16
N THR A 206 -5.53 -13.10 -5.82
CA THR A 206 -4.54 -12.15 -6.33
C THR A 206 -3.76 -11.50 -5.19
N LEU A 207 -4.42 -11.04 -4.12
CA LEU A 207 -3.71 -10.45 -2.98
C LEU A 207 -2.84 -11.49 -2.22
N THR A 208 -3.29 -12.74 -2.15
CA THR A 208 -2.48 -13.84 -1.57
C THR A 208 -1.27 -14.15 -2.44
N ALA A 209 -1.45 -14.23 -3.76
CA ALA A 209 -0.36 -14.44 -4.71
C ALA A 209 0.64 -13.27 -4.70
N LEU A 210 0.14 -12.04 -4.61
CA LEU A 210 0.94 -10.82 -4.48
C LEU A 210 1.80 -10.85 -3.21
N ALA A 211 1.19 -11.14 -2.05
CA ALA A 211 1.92 -11.25 -0.78
C ALA A 211 3.05 -12.29 -0.86
N ARG A 212 2.74 -13.49 -1.40
CA ARG A 212 3.72 -14.57 -1.59
C ARG A 212 4.85 -14.16 -2.52
N ARG A 213 4.56 -13.49 -3.63
CA ARG A 213 5.57 -13.03 -4.60
C ARG A 213 6.53 -12.02 -3.95
N VAL A 214 6.00 -11.05 -3.22
CA VAL A 214 6.80 -10.05 -2.49
C VAL A 214 7.65 -10.70 -1.39
N ASP A 215 7.11 -11.68 -0.67
CA ASP A 215 7.83 -12.45 0.36
C ASP A 215 8.99 -13.26 -0.25
N LEU A 216 8.79 -13.88 -1.41
CA LEU A 216 9.84 -14.59 -2.15
C LEU A 216 10.96 -13.64 -2.59
N HIS A 217 10.65 -12.42 -3.03
CA HIS A 217 11.68 -11.44 -3.35
C HIS A 217 12.44 -10.98 -2.10
N ALA A 218 11.74 -10.80 -0.98
CA ALA A 218 12.40 -10.52 0.29
C ALA A 218 13.43 -11.61 0.63
N MET A 219 13.06 -12.89 0.50
CA MET A 219 13.98 -14.02 0.71
C MET A 219 15.13 -14.04 -0.30
N HIS A 220 14.85 -13.79 -1.59
CA HIS A 220 15.86 -13.74 -2.65
C HIS A 220 16.93 -12.69 -2.37
N PHE A 221 16.52 -11.44 -2.13
CA PHE A 221 17.45 -10.34 -1.86
C PHE A 221 18.13 -10.47 -0.50
N ALA A 222 17.47 -11.03 0.52
CA ALA A 222 18.09 -11.34 1.81
C ALA A 222 19.23 -12.37 1.66
N SER A 223 18.98 -13.43 0.88
CA SER A 223 19.97 -14.45 0.57
C SER A 223 21.17 -13.86 -0.17
N GLN A 224 20.93 -13.05 -1.21
CA GLN A 224 22.00 -12.36 -1.95
C GLN A 224 22.82 -11.39 -1.07
N ALA A 225 22.16 -10.69 -0.14
CA ALA A 225 22.80 -9.75 0.77
C ALA A 225 23.49 -10.42 1.97
N GLY A 226 23.31 -11.73 2.17
CA GLY A 226 23.79 -12.43 3.38
C GLY A 226 23.20 -11.88 4.68
N THR A 227 22.03 -11.23 4.62
CA THR A 227 21.38 -10.58 5.76
C THR A 227 20.07 -11.27 6.06
N PRO A 228 19.91 -11.94 7.22
CA PRO A 228 18.65 -12.63 7.54
C PRO A 228 17.51 -11.63 7.76
N LEU A 229 16.30 -12.03 7.36
CA LEU A 229 15.10 -11.24 7.62
C LEU A 229 14.77 -11.26 9.12
N ARG A 230 14.43 -10.09 9.65
CA ARG A 230 13.89 -9.97 11.01
C ARG A 230 12.39 -10.22 10.94
N HIS A 231 11.96 -11.38 11.44
CA HIS A 231 10.56 -11.73 11.45
C HIS A 231 9.80 -10.83 12.44
N ALA A 232 8.68 -10.28 11.98
CA ALA A 232 7.72 -9.60 12.84
C ALA A 232 6.94 -10.65 13.64
N ASP A 233 6.44 -10.27 14.82
CA ASP A 233 5.61 -11.15 15.63
C ASP A 233 4.41 -11.62 14.80
N ALA A 234 4.15 -12.94 14.78
CA ALA A 234 3.10 -13.56 13.96
C ALA A 234 1.70 -12.99 14.27
N ASP A 235 1.52 -12.45 15.47
CA ASP A 235 0.28 -11.87 16.00
C ASP A 235 0.17 -10.36 15.78
N THR A 236 1.06 -9.75 15.00
CA THR A 236 1.01 -8.30 14.75
C THR A 236 -0.32 -7.94 14.08
N ALA A 237 -1.23 -7.33 14.84
CA ALA A 237 -2.55 -6.88 14.38
C ALA A 237 -2.50 -5.51 13.67
N SER A 238 -1.35 -4.86 13.67
CA SER A 238 -1.13 -3.49 13.19
C SER A 238 -0.20 -3.47 11.99
N PHE A 239 -0.41 -2.54 11.06
CA PHE A 239 0.55 -2.38 9.96
C PHE A 239 1.91 -1.93 10.50
N VAL A 240 2.97 -2.47 9.91
CA VAL A 240 4.35 -2.09 10.24
C VAL A 240 4.84 -1.08 9.21
N GLY A 241 5.20 0.12 9.68
CA GLY A 241 5.71 1.19 8.83
C GLY A 241 7.19 1.02 8.48
N PHE A 242 7.58 1.53 7.31
CA PHE A 242 8.96 1.67 6.82
C PHE A 242 9.04 2.74 5.73
#